data_AF-A0AAV9JLY1-F1
#
_entry.id   AF-A0AAV9JLY1-F1
#
_cell.length_a   1.000
_cell.length_b   1.000
_cell.length_c   1.000
_cell.angle_alpha   90.00
_cell.angle_beta   90.00
_cell.angle_gamma   90.00
#
_symmetry.space_group_name_H-M   'P 1'
#
loop_
_entity.id
_entity.type
_entity.pdbx_description
1 polymer ?
#
loop_
_entity_poly.entity_id
_entity_poly.type
_entity_poly.pdbx_seq_one_letter_code
_entity_poly.pdbx_strand_id
1 'polypeptide(L)'
;MAAHILTLPYDVRFLIYQHLFPPGEQIYIHAYGNALQSMSPEYGLPTNALLVCRQINEDMSDYLYSNYLFNIVGTKRDCLVTYKSFLDTLRKHARHEVRVDAFSNGEHSATMCISLQAGEFKNGVLDRRARGEHKPIRELEQEFGMTRHTTWSLERVTIGLAVCGVLLALIAWISASRA
;
A
#
# COMPACT_ATOMS: atom_id res chain seq x y z
N MET A 1 7.81 18.03 -28.67
CA MET A 1 6.73 17.28 -27.99
C MET A 1 7.36 16.09 -27.29
N ALA A 2 7.26 16.00 -25.96
CA ALA A 2 7.75 14.83 -25.24
C ALA A 2 6.84 13.64 -25.58
N ALA A 3 7.43 12.53 -26.05
CA ALA A 3 6.67 11.31 -26.31
C ALA A 3 6.12 10.78 -24.98
N HIS A 4 4.80 10.56 -24.92
CA HIS A 4 4.15 10.05 -23.73
C HIS A 4 4.44 8.54 -23.62
N ILE A 5 4.85 8.04 -22.45
CA ILE A 5 5.22 6.62 -22.30
C ILE A 5 4.08 5.67 -22.74
N LEU A 6 2.82 6.10 -22.59
CA LEU A 6 1.64 5.34 -23.01
C LEU A 6 1.43 5.25 -24.53
N THR A 7 2.09 6.09 -25.35
CA THR A 7 2.02 5.95 -26.81
C THR A 7 2.96 4.86 -27.33
N LEU A 8 3.84 4.33 -26.48
CA LEU A 8 4.71 3.21 -26.84
C LEU A 8 3.93 1.89 -26.88
N PRO A 9 4.31 0.95 -27.76
CA PRO A 9 3.79 -0.41 -27.76
C PRO A 9 3.96 -1.09 -26.39
N TYR A 10 3.06 -2.02 -26.06
CA TYR A 10 3.06 -2.71 -24.78
C TYR A 10 4.42 -3.36 -24.46
N ASP A 11 5.04 -4.03 -25.43
CA ASP A 11 6.32 -4.73 -25.24
C ASP A 11 7.44 -3.77 -24.85
N VAL A 12 7.45 -2.56 -25.43
CA VAL A 12 8.43 -1.52 -25.11
C VAL A 12 8.17 -0.96 -23.71
N ARG A 13 6.91 -0.72 -23.33
CA ARG A 13 6.55 -0.28 -21.98
C ARG A 13 6.93 -1.32 -20.94
N PHE A 14 6.67 -2.59 -21.23
CA PHE A 14 7.02 -3.72 -20.37
C PHE A 14 8.53 -3.80 -20.13
N LEU A 15 9.36 -3.65 -21.17
CA LEU A 15 10.82 -3.59 -21.04
C LEU A 15 11.27 -2.40 -20.19
N ILE A 16 10.65 -1.23 -20.36
CA ILE A 16 10.93 -0.06 -19.51
C ILE A 16 10.60 -0.37 -18.05
N TYR A 17 9.46 -1.00 -17.76
CA TYR A 17 9.07 -1.37 -16.40
C TYR A 17 10.01 -2.40 -15.78
N GLN A 18 10.46 -3.39 -16.55
CA GLN A 18 11.47 -4.35 -16.09
C GLN A 18 12.81 -3.69 -15.73
N HIS A 19 13.18 -2.59 -16.40
CA HIS A 19 14.38 -1.84 -16.07
C HIS A 19 14.20 -0.87 -14.89
N LEU A 20 12.99 -0.34 -14.70
CA LEU A 20 12.71 0.62 -13.63
C LEU A 20 12.44 -0.04 -12.28
N PHE A 21 11.86 -1.23 -12.26
CA PHE A 21 11.53 -1.95 -11.04
C PHE A 21 12.50 -3.10 -10.77
N PRO A 22 12.65 -3.55 -9.50
CA PRO A 22 13.56 -4.62 -9.17
C PRO A 22 13.26 -5.90 -9.99
N PRO A 23 14.29 -6.64 -10.42
CA PRO A 23 14.08 -7.86 -11.21
C PRO A 23 13.50 -9.02 -10.39
N GLY A 24 13.61 -8.97 -9.05
CA GLY A 24 13.07 -10.00 -8.16
C GLY A 24 11.56 -9.95 -8.02
N GLU A 25 10.91 -11.09 -7.84
CA GLU A 25 9.44 -11.19 -7.67
C GLU A 25 8.95 -10.68 -6.30
N GLN A 26 9.85 -10.32 -5.38
CA GLN A 26 9.54 -9.97 -4.00
C GLN A 26 10.10 -8.60 -3.62
N ILE A 27 9.28 -7.80 -2.95
CA ILE A 27 9.66 -6.50 -2.38
C ILE A 27 9.51 -6.60 -0.87
N TYR A 28 10.58 -6.28 -0.13
CA TYR A 28 10.55 -6.24 1.33
C TYR A 28 10.34 -4.81 1.83
N ILE A 29 9.46 -4.67 2.82
CA ILE A 29 9.08 -3.39 3.41
C ILE A 29 9.18 -3.52 4.93
N HIS A 30 9.97 -2.67 5.56
CA HIS A 30 10.06 -2.58 7.00
C HIS A 30 8.87 -1.83 7.58
N ALA A 31 8.15 -2.43 8.51
CA ALA A 31 7.23 -1.73 9.39
C ALA A 31 7.99 -1.28 10.65
N TYR A 32 8.11 0.04 10.85
CA TYR A 32 8.79 0.63 12.00
C TYR A 32 8.02 1.85 12.51
N GLY A 33 7.63 1.84 13.78
CA GLY A 33 7.07 3.02 14.45
C GLY A 33 5.87 3.64 13.72
N ASN A 34 4.96 2.79 13.23
CA ASN A 34 3.79 3.14 12.39
C ASN A 34 4.08 3.65 10.97
N ALA A 35 5.32 3.56 10.48
CA ALA A 35 5.68 3.88 9.10
C ALA A 35 6.14 2.64 8.34
N LEU A 36 5.99 2.69 7.02
CA LEU A 36 6.56 1.71 6.09
C LEU A 36 7.81 2.30 5.45
N GLN A 37 8.92 1.56 5.51
CA GLN A 37 10.18 1.91 4.87
C GLN A 37 10.58 0.79 3.90
N SER A 38 10.94 1.12 2.66
CA SER A 38 11.38 0.11 1.70
C SER A 38 12.69 -0.53 2.18
N MET A 39 12.73 -1.85 2.34
CA MET A 39 13.97 -2.61 2.50
C MET A 39 14.42 -3.08 1.11
N SER A 40 15.01 -2.19 0.32
CA SER A 40 15.69 -2.63 -0.90
C SER A 40 17.19 -2.37 -0.74
N PRO A 41 18.02 -3.41 -0.66
CA PRO A 41 19.46 -3.25 -0.43
C PRO A 41 20.22 -2.72 -1.66
N GLU A 42 19.65 -2.81 -2.87
CA GLU A 42 20.38 -2.48 -4.12
C GLU A 42 19.64 -1.52 -5.06
N TYR A 43 18.31 -1.44 -5.00
CA TYR A 43 17.50 -0.59 -5.88
C TYR A 43 16.36 0.04 -5.09
N GLY A 44 16.51 1.29 -4.63
CA GLY A 44 15.41 2.02 -4.03
C GLY A 44 14.21 2.00 -4.98
N LEU A 45 13.01 1.66 -4.49
CA LEU A 45 11.80 1.76 -5.31
C LEU A 45 11.72 3.20 -5.83
N PRO A 46 11.64 3.44 -7.15
CA PRO A 46 11.61 4.78 -7.71
C PRO A 46 10.21 5.38 -7.48
N THR A 47 9.83 5.59 -6.22
CA THR A 47 8.61 6.29 -5.81
C THR A 47 8.56 7.69 -6.42
N ASN A 48 9.72 8.30 -6.66
CA ASN A 48 9.85 9.55 -7.39
C ASN A 48 9.22 9.49 -8.78
N ALA A 49 9.33 8.37 -9.51
CA ALA A 49 8.72 8.22 -10.84
C ALA A 49 7.18 8.22 -10.78
N LEU A 50 6.61 7.73 -9.68
CA LEU A 50 5.15 7.75 -9.43
C LEU A 50 4.64 9.16 -9.08
N LEU A 51 5.51 10.09 -8.69
CA LEU A 51 5.12 11.43 -8.26
C LEU A 51 5.10 12.47 -9.40
N VAL A 52 5.72 12.18 -10.56
CA VAL A 52 5.91 13.18 -11.63
C VAL A 52 4.66 13.42 -12.48
N CYS A 53 3.86 12.37 -12.75
CA CYS A 53 2.68 12.49 -13.60
C CYS A 53 1.60 11.47 -13.19
N ARG A 54 0.36 11.93 -13.04
CA ARG A 54 -0.78 11.07 -12.65
C ARG A 54 -0.99 9.89 -13.60
N GLN A 55 -0.83 10.10 -14.90
CA GLN A 55 -1.07 9.04 -15.89
C GLN A 55 0.03 7.99 -15.91
N ILE A 56 1.28 8.42 -15.67
CA ILE A 56 2.43 7.53 -15.49
C ILE A 56 2.28 6.76 -14.17
N ASN A 57 1.81 7.43 -13.13
CA ASN A 57 1.54 6.82 -11.84
C ASN A 57 0.48 5.72 -11.95
N GLU A 58 -0.64 5.96 -12.64
CA GLU A 58 -1.69 4.95 -12.85
C GLU A 58 -1.13 3.69 -13.56
N ASP A 59 -0.42 3.84 -14.68
CA ASP A 59 0.08 2.67 -15.43
C ASP A 59 1.25 1.94 -14.74
N MET A 60 2.17 2.69 -14.13
CA MET A 60 3.30 2.09 -13.39
C MET A 60 2.85 1.45 -12.07
N SER A 61 1.84 2.02 -11.41
CA SER A 61 1.25 1.42 -10.21
C SER A 61 0.55 0.11 -10.53
N ASP A 62 -0.21 0.07 -11.63
CA ASP A 62 -0.85 -1.16 -12.10
C ASP A 62 0.19 -2.29 -12.29
N TYR A 63 1.31 -1.98 -12.96
CA TYR A 63 2.40 -2.93 -13.14
C TYR A 63 3.00 -3.36 -11.79
N LEU A 64 3.36 -2.40 -10.94
CA LEU A 64 4.02 -2.68 -9.65
C LEU A 64 3.13 -3.52 -8.72
N TYR A 65 1.88 -3.11 -8.49
CA TYR A 65 1.01 -3.78 -7.53
C TYR A 65 0.48 -5.13 -8.02
N SER A 66 0.49 -5.36 -9.34
CA SER A 66 0.09 -6.64 -9.93
C SER A 66 1.23 -7.65 -10.04
N ASN A 67 2.48 -7.23 -10.19
CA ASN A 67 3.60 -8.13 -10.52
C ASN A 67 4.48 -8.55 -9.33
N TYR A 68 4.38 -7.90 -8.17
CA TYR A 68 5.25 -8.21 -7.03
C TYR A 68 4.51 -8.87 -5.86
N LEU A 69 5.23 -9.68 -5.09
CA LEU A 69 4.86 -10.12 -3.74
C LEU A 69 5.45 -9.12 -2.73
N PHE A 70 4.60 -8.48 -1.93
CA PHE A 70 5.04 -7.48 -0.96
C PHE A 70 5.13 -8.09 0.43
N ASN A 71 6.33 -8.07 1.00
CA ASN A 71 6.63 -8.64 2.31
C ASN A 71 6.84 -7.52 3.33
N ILE A 72 5.80 -7.22 4.11
CA ILE A 72 5.91 -6.32 5.25
C ILE A 72 6.54 -7.08 6.41
N VAL A 73 7.69 -6.66 6.88
CA VAL A 73 8.48 -7.31 7.95
C VAL A 73 8.71 -6.30 9.07
N GLY A 74 8.69 -6.76 10.31
CA GLY A 74 8.84 -5.88 11.47
C GLY A 74 8.36 -6.53 12.76
N THR A 75 8.10 -5.72 13.78
CA THR A 75 7.45 -6.23 14.99
C THR A 75 6.00 -6.62 14.68
N LYS A 76 5.45 -7.60 15.42
CA LYS A 76 4.04 -8.02 15.27
C LYS A 76 3.09 -6.84 15.33
N ARG A 77 3.31 -5.93 16.29
CA ARG A 77 2.52 -4.72 16.46
C ARG A 77 2.65 -3.76 15.26
N ASP A 78 3.86 -3.45 14.83
CA ASP A 78 4.08 -2.49 13.73
C ASP A 78 3.49 -3.02 12.41
N CYS A 79 3.68 -4.30 12.11
CA CYS A 79 3.11 -4.95 10.94
C CYS A 79 1.57 -4.86 10.95
N LEU A 80 0.92 -5.20 12.07
CA LEU A 80 -0.54 -5.17 12.20
C LEU A 80 -1.14 -3.75 12.12
N VAL A 81 -0.43 -2.72 12.58
CA VAL A 81 -0.89 -1.32 12.45
C VAL A 81 -0.76 -0.81 11.01
N THR A 82 0.32 -1.17 10.33
CA THR A 82 0.69 -0.54 9.06
C THR A 82 0.19 -1.26 7.82
N TYR A 83 -0.05 -2.58 7.88
CA TYR A 83 -0.36 -3.34 6.66
C TYR A 83 -1.67 -2.94 5.99
N LYS A 84 -2.65 -2.42 6.75
CA LYS A 84 -4.00 -2.08 6.21
C LYS A 84 -3.95 -0.95 5.19
N SER A 85 -3.18 0.10 5.46
CA SER A 85 -3.03 1.22 4.51
C SER A 85 -2.36 0.77 3.21
N PHE A 86 -1.39 -0.14 3.32
CA PHE A 86 -0.74 -0.75 2.16
C PHE A 86 -1.69 -1.68 1.41
N LEU A 87 -2.47 -2.49 2.12
CA LEU A 87 -3.51 -3.36 1.54
C LEU A 87 -4.54 -2.55 0.75
N ASP A 88 -5.00 -1.42 1.28
CA ASP A 88 -5.95 -0.54 0.58
C ASP A 88 -5.34 0.06 -0.68
N THR A 89 -4.06 0.45 -0.63
CA THR A 89 -3.32 0.93 -1.80
C THR A 89 -3.19 -0.18 -2.85
N LEU A 90 -2.81 -1.39 -2.43
CA LEU A 90 -2.65 -2.51 -3.33
C LEU A 90 -4.00 -2.89 -3.98
N ARG A 91 -5.10 -2.92 -3.22
CA ARG A 91 -6.45 -3.16 -3.76
C ARG A 91 -6.91 -2.10 -4.75
N LYS A 92 -6.50 -0.85 -4.56
CA LYS A 92 -6.85 0.24 -5.46
C LYS A 92 -6.23 0.09 -6.85
N HIS A 93 -5.02 -0.46 -6.91
CA HIS A 93 -4.22 -0.52 -8.14
C HIS A 93 -4.10 -1.93 -8.73
N ALA A 94 -4.32 -2.98 -7.94
CA ALA A 94 -4.33 -4.35 -8.43
C ALA A 94 -5.59 -4.64 -9.24
N ARG A 95 -5.43 -5.33 -10.38
CA ARG A 95 -6.55 -5.80 -11.21
C ARG A 95 -7.17 -7.12 -10.75
N HIS A 96 -6.55 -7.76 -9.77
CA HIS A 96 -6.90 -9.09 -9.29
C HIS A 96 -7.22 -9.07 -7.81
N GLU A 97 -7.87 -10.15 -7.34
CA GLU A 97 -8.10 -10.36 -5.92
C GLU A 97 -6.79 -10.31 -5.14
N VAL A 98 -6.82 -9.59 -4.03
CA VAL A 98 -5.67 -9.41 -3.15
C VAL A 98 -5.73 -10.42 -2.02
N ARG A 99 -4.67 -11.22 -1.91
CA ARG A 99 -4.44 -12.16 -0.82
C ARG A 99 -3.48 -11.58 0.20
N VAL A 100 -3.71 -11.97 1.45
CA VAL A 100 -2.90 -11.55 2.59
C VAL A 100 -2.60 -12.75 3.45
N ASP A 101 -1.32 -13.04 3.63
CA ASP A 101 -0.82 -14.17 4.41
C ASP A 101 0.12 -13.66 5.49
N ALA A 102 -0.10 -14.05 6.74
CA ALA A 102 0.76 -13.66 7.84
C ALA A 102 1.58 -14.86 8.35
N PHE A 103 2.85 -14.59 8.63
CA PHE A 103 3.84 -15.56 9.04
C PHE A 103 4.52 -15.08 10.33
N SER A 104 4.38 -15.84 11.41
CA SER A 104 5.06 -15.57 12.68
C SER A 104 6.34 -16.39 12.78
N ASN A 105 7.40 -15.86 13.40
CA ASN A 105 8.62 -16.62 13.69
C ASN A 105 8.48 -17.49 14.97
N GLY A 106 7.27 -17.97 15.27
CA GLY A 106 6.92 -18.70 16.50
C GLY A 106 6.16 -17.87 17.54
N GLU A 107 5.73 -18.53 18.61
CA GLU A 107 4.89 -17.96 19.69
C GLU A 107 5.61 -16.82 20.43
N HIS A 108 6.86 -17.06 20.85
CA HIS A 108 7.66 -16.09 21.60
C HIS A 108 8.37 -15.04 20.73
N SER A 109 8.17 -15.06 19.41
CA SER A 109 8.81 -14.06 18.55
C SER A 109 8.05 -12.75 18.62
N ALA A 110 8.79 -11.64 18.77
CA ALA A 110 8.26 -10.30 18.62
C ALA A 110 8.10 -9.89 17.14
N THR A 111 8.61 -10.71 16.20
CA THR A 111 8.69 -10.37 14.77
C THR A 111 7.76 -11.22 13.92
N MET A 112 7.28 -10.64 12.83
CA MET A 112 6.46 -11.34 11.85
C MET A 112 6.66 -10.78 10.45
N CYS A 113 6.11 -11.50 9.47
CA CYS A 113 5.94 -11.01 8.11
C CYS A 113 4.47 -11.07 7.69
N ILE A 114 3.97 -10.02 7.04
CA ILE A 114 2.70 -10.03 6.31
C ILE A 114 3.03 -9.94 4.82
N SER A 115 2.61 -10.95 4.07
CA SER A 115 2.78 -11.03 2.63
C SER A 115 1.49 -10.62 1.94
N LEU A 116 1.58 -9.70 0.98
CA LEU A 116 0.45 -9.21 0.20
C LEU A 116 0.73 -9.44 -1.30
N GLN A 117 -0.25 -9.99 -2.00
CA GLN A 117 -0.14 -10.22 -3.44
C GLN A 117 -1.50 -10.06 -4.13
N ALA A 118 -1.46 -9.62 -5.39
CA ALA A 118 -2.60 -9.69 -6.29
C ALA A 118 -2.49 -10.92 -7.21
N GLY A 119 -3.59 -11.67 -7.36
CA GLY A 119 -3.68 -12.83 -8.24
C GLY A 119 -3.07 -14.11 -7.65
N GLU A 120 -3.26 -15.23 -8.35
CA GLU A 120 -2.88 -16.58 -7.86
C GLU A 120 -1.49 -17.04 -8.29
N PHE A 121 -0.87 -16.39 -9.28
CA PHE A 121 0.40 -16.82 -9.88
C PHE A 121 1.56 -16.96 -8.88
N LYS A 122 1.44 -16.28 -7.73
CA LYS A 122 2.51 -16.17 -6.73
C LYS A 122 2.35 -17.10 -5.52
N ASN A 123 1.32 -17.95 -5.51
CA ASN A 123 1.17 -18.99 -4.48
C ASN A 123 2.43 -19.89 -4.42
N GLY A 124 2.98 -20.28 -5.57
CA GLY A 124 4.23 -21.05 -5.62
C GLY A 124 5.46 -20.32 -5.08
N VAL A 125 5.45 -18.98 -4.98
CA VAL A 125 6.52 -18.20 -4.34
C VAL A 125 6.35 -18.21 -2.83
N LEU A 126 5.11 -18.10 -2.33
CA LEU A 126 4.78 -18.24 -0.92
C LEU A 126 5.06 -19.66 -0.41
N ASP A 127 4.66 -20.69 -1.16
CA ASP A 127 4.88 -22.09 -0.81
C ASP A 127 6.37 -22.43 -0.74
N ARG A 128 7.18 -21.85 -1.64
CA ARG A 128 8.66 -21.98 -1.63
C ARG A 128 9.32 -21.24 -0.47
N ARG A 129 8.64 -20.27 0.15
CA ARG A 129 9.23 -19.42 1.19
C ARG A 129 9.64 -20.22 2.43
N ALA A 130 8.91 -21.30 2.77
CA ALA A 130 9.22 -22.26 3.84
C ALA A 130 9.76 -21.62 5.15
N ARG A 131 9.31 -20.41 5.50
CA ARG A 131 9.82 -19.61 6.62
C ARG A 131 8.68 -18.99 7.39
N GLY A 132 8.70 -19.20 8.71
CA GLY A 132 7.65 -18.77 9.63
C GLY A 132 6.44 -19.70 9.63
N GLU A 133 5.69 -19.67 10.72
CA GLU A 133 4.42 -20.38 10.88
C GLU A 133 3.30 -19.52 10.31
N HIS A 134 2.54 -20.07 9.37
CA HIS A 134 1.35 -19.41 8.84
C HIS A 134 0.34 -19.22 9.98
N LYS A 135 -0.10 -17.98 10.18
CA LYS A 135 -1.12 -17.62 11.16
C LYS A 135 -2.17 -16.73 10.51
N PRO A 136 -3.46 -16.97 10.73
CA PRO A 136 -4.48 -16.04 10.26
C PRO A 136 -4.37 -14.71 11.00
N ILE A 137 -4.49 -13.60 10.25
CA ILE A 137 -4.35 -12.25 10.82
C ILE A 137 -5.30 -12.00 12.00
N ARG A 138 -6.49 -12.60 11.98
CA ARG A 138 -7.47 -12.44 13.07
C ARG A 138 -6.95 -12.96 14.41
N GLU A 139 -6.21 -14.06 14.41
CA GLU A 139 -5.60 -14.59 15.64
C GLU A 139 -4.51 -13.65 16.15
N LEU A 140 -3.71 -13.07 15.24
CA LEU A 140 -2.67 -12.10 15.58
C LEU A 140 -3.26 -10.76 16.10
N GLU A 141 -4.38 -10.30 15.52
CA GLU A 141 -5.10 -9.12 16.00
C GLU A 141 -5.66 -9.36 17.41
N GLN A 142 -6.14 -10.58 17.70
CA GLN A 142 -6.63 -10.97 19.03
C GLN A 142 -5.50 -11.07 20.06
N GLU A 143 -4.36 -11.67 19.72
CA GLU A 143 -3.16 -11.76 20.59
C GLU A 143 -2.71 -10.39 21.09
N PHE A 144 -2.82 -9.36 20.24
CA PHE A 144 -2.40 -7.99 20.56
C PHE A 144 -3.52 -7.06 21.02
N GLY A 145 -4.73 -7.59 21.27
CA GLY A 145 -5.87 -6.77 21.69
C GLY A 145 -6.23 -5.67 20.70
N MET A 146 -5.89 -5.83 19.41
CA MET A 146 -6.27 -4.90 18.36
C MET A 146 -7.74 -5.12 17.99
N THR A 147 -8.63 -4.77 18.91
CA THR A 147 -10.03 -4.54 18.58
C THR A 147 -10.08 -3.50 17.46
N ARG A 148 -10.83 -3.79 16.38
CA ARG A 148 -11.09 -2.86 15.27
C ARG A 148 -11.58 -1.52 15.82
N HIS A 149 -10.67 -0.61 16.13
CA HIS A 149 -10.99 0.79 16.12
C HIS A 149 -11.10 1.16 14.65
N THR A 150 -12.34 1.06 14.16
CA THR A 150 -12.80 1.76 12.97
C THR A 150 -12.57 3.24 13.24
N THR A 151 -11.33 3.70 13.07
CA THR A 151 -10.98 5.12 12.96
C THR A 151 -11.41 5.57 11.57
N TRP A 152 -12.71 5.50 11.31
CA TRP A 152 -13.33 6.45 10.40
C TRP A 152 -13.05 7.82 11.02
N SER A 153 -12.04 8.46 10.46
CA SER A 153 -11.30 9.53 11.09
C SER A 153 -12.22 10.68 11.46
N LEU A 154 -12.31 10.95 12.77
CA LEU A 154 -12.89 12.17 13.31
C LEU A 154 -12.31 13.42 12.62
N GLU A 155 -11.06 13.34 12.14
CA GLU A 155 -10.41 14.39 11.34
C GLU A 155 -11.11 14.70 10.01
N ARG A 156 -11.71 13.71 9.32
CA ARG A 156 -12.47 13.98 8.09
C ARG A 156 -13.80 14.66 8.38
N VAL A 157 -14.42 14.34 9.52
CA VAL A 157 -15.66 14.99 9.97
C VAL A 157 -15.40 16.44 10.38
N THR A 158 -14.31 16.71 11.10
CA THR A 158 -13.95 18.07 11.53
C THR A 158 -13.57 18.98 10.35
N ILE A 159 -12.82 18.45 9.37
CA ILE A 159 -12.49 19.21 8.14
C ILE A 159 -13.77 19.50 7.33
N GLY A 160 -14.67 18.52 7.18
CA GLY A 160 -15.95 18.72 6.49
C GLY A 160 -16.81 19.80 7.14
N LEU A 161 -16.90 19.80 8.47
CA LEU A 161 -17.64 20.82 9.22
C LEU A 161 -17.02 22.22 9.10
N ALA A 162 -15.69 22.33 9.13
CA ALA A 162 -14.99 23.60 8.97
C ALA A 162 -15.22 24.22 7.58
N VAL A 163 -15.16 23.41 6.52
CA VAL A 163 -15.42 23.86 5.14
C VAL A 163 -16.87 24.33 4.97
N CYS A 164 -17.84 23.59 5.51
CA CYS A 164 -19.24 24.00 5.50
C CYS A 164 -19.46 25.31 6.28
N GLY A 165 -18.81 25.48 7.43
CA GLY A 165 -18.88 26.71 8.22
C GLY A 165 -18.36 27.93 7.48
N VAL A 166 -17.22 27.81 6.79
CA VAL A 166 -16.64 28.89 5.99
C VAL A 166 -17.52 29.24 4.78
N LEU A 167 -18.09 28.24 4.11
CA LEU A 167 -19.02 28.46 2.99
C LEU A 167 -20.28 29.20 3.44
N LEU A 168 -20.87 28.82 4.58
CA LEU A 168 -22.05 29.51 5.12
C LEU A 168 -21.74 30.95 5.53
N ALA A 169 -20.56 31.20 6.12
CA ALA A 169 -20.13 32.55 6.46
C ALA A 169 -19.93 33.43 5.21
N LEU A 170 -19.35 32.89 4.14
CA LEU A 170 -19.19 33.60 2.87
C LEU A 170 -20.53 33.89 2.20
N ILE A 171 -21.48 32.95 2.22
CA ILE A 171 -22.83 33.15 1.69
C ILE A 171 -23.56 34.25 2.47
N ALA A 172 -23.48 34.23 3.80
CA ALA A 172 -24.06 35.26 4.66
C ALA A 172 -23.44 36.65 4.43
N TRP A 173 -22.13 36.72 4.18
CA TRP A 173 -21.46 37.99 3.86
C TRP A 173 -21.88 38.54 2.49
N ILE A 174 -22.01 37.68 1.48
CA ILE A 174 -22.45 38.06 0.14
C ILE A 174 -23.92 38.49 0.14
N SER A 175 -24.79 37.86 0.94
CA SER A 175 -26.18 38.27 1.05
C SER A 175 -26.34 39.59 1.82
N ALA A 176 -25.56 39.80 2.87
CA ALA A 176 -25.56 41.04 3.65
C ALA A 176 -24.97 42.24 2.88
N SER A 177 -24.05 42.01 1.93
CA SER A 177 -23.47 43.08 1.10
C SER A 177 -24.30 43.43 -0.14
N ARG A 178 -25.35 42.67 -0.43
CA ARG A 178 -26.30 42.91 -1.53
C ARG A 178 -27.67 43.44 -1.06
N ALA A 179 -27.87 43.56 0.25
CA ALA A 179 -29.01 44.24 0.88
C ALA A 179 -28.64 45.69 1.21
#